data_AF-A0A3A8RL26-F1
#
_entry.id   AF-A0A3A8RL26-F1
#
_cell.length_a   1.000
_cell.length_b   1.000
_cell.length_c   1.000
_cell.angle_alpha   90.00
_cell.angle_beta   90.00
_cell.angle_gamma   90.00
#
_symmetry.space_group_name_H-M   'P 1'
#
loop_
_entity.id
_entity.type
_entity.pdbx_description
1 polymer ?
#
loop_
_entity_poly.entity_id
_entity_poly.type
_entity_poly.pdbx_seq_one_letter_code
_entity_poly.pdbx_strand_id
1 'polypeptide(L)'
;MELTPQAMAIPKSTEHLEKGKYGPIFPKTPACYGFTIVANVKPGRAETLRGYGQRLAESLKSEPHLLAPLKLHYLRWVLFDNDTRFMYQGIFDTDFDKYTEDAVVIFTRSGINTAFENLEGFPMDWKTNTQAFIQFLRDHQCNSFLEYGEYPYFSSDEIKKALKLKAAFTEMLEQMQ
;
A
#
# COMPACT_ATOMS: atom_id res chain seq x y z
N MET A 1 -16.24 23.60 -4.46
CA MET A 1 -16.62 22.54 -3.52
C MET A 1 -15.71 22.67 -2.32
N GLU A 2 -16.26 22.82 -1.13
CA GLU A 2 -15.48 22.82 0.11
C GLU A 2 -15.08 21.38 0.42
N LEU A 3 -13.78 21.13 0.66
CA LEU A 3 -13.28 19.82 1.09
C LEU A 3 -13.45 19.75 2.60
N THR A 4 -14.32 18.85 3.06
CA THR A 4 -14.56 18.61 4.47
C THR A 4 -13.95 17.26 4.87
N PRO A 5 -13.08 17.21 5.89
CA PRO A 5 -12.52 15.94 6.35
C PRO A 5 -13.58 14.97 6.86
N GLN A 6 -13.34 13.67 6.67
CA GLN A 6 -14.28 12.62 7.07
C GLN A 6 -13.56 11.47 7.75
N ALA A 7 -14.26 10.82 8.69
CA ALA A 7 -13.83 9.60 9.32
C ALA A 7 -14.89 8.51 9.16
N MET A 8 -14.45 7.26 9.06
CA MET A 8 -15.34 6.10 8.97
C MET A 8 -14.86 5.00 9.91
N ALA A 9 -15.73 4.60 10.83
CA ALA A 9 -15.50 3.43 11.68
C ALA A 9 -15.73 2.16 10.86
N ILE A 10 -14.87 1.16 11.04
CA ILE A 10 -14.93 -0.10 10.31
C ILE A 10 -15.35 -1.21 11.28
N PRO A 11 -16.42 -1.96 10.99
CA PRO A 11 -16.85 -3.05 11.86
C PRO A 11 -15.79 -4.15 11.99
N LYS A 12 -15.70 -4.75 13.18
CA LYS A 12 -14.77 -5.85 13.45
C LYS A 12 -15.08 -7.10 12.62
N SER A 13 -16.37 -7.41 12.41
CA SER A 13 -16.80 -8.55 11.60
C SER A 13 -16.80 -8.19 10.12
N THR A 14 -16.28 -9.09 9.28
CA THR A 14 -16.28 -8.97 7.81
C THR A 14 -17.24 -9.97 7.15
N GLU A 15 -18.10 -10.61 7.93
CA GLU A 15 -19.04 -11.64 7.46
C GLU A 15 -20.11 -11.06 6.52
N HIS A 16 -20.49 -9.80 6.75
CA HIS A 16 -21.48 -9.07 5.96
C HIS A 16 -20.90 -8.47 4.67
N LEU A 17 -19.58 -8.51 4.49
CA LEU A 17 -18.93 -7.96 3.31
C LEU A 17 -19.03 -8.93 2.14
N GLU A 18 -19.19 -8.37 0.94
CA GLU A 18 -19.10 -9.11 -0.31
C GLU A 18 -17.77 -9.88 -0.37
N LYS A 19 -17.83 -11.13 -0.84
CA LYS A 19 -16.64 -11.96 -1.03
C LYS A 19 -16.17 -11.82 -2.48
N GLY A 20 -15.01 -11.19 -2.64
CA GLY A 20 -14.25 -11.18 -3.88
C GLY A 20 -13.50 -12.49 -4.10
N LYS A 21 -12.58 -12.47 -5.05
CA LYS A 21 -11.78 -13.63 -5.45
C LYS A 21 -10.89 -14.12 -4.31
N TYR A 22 -10.43 -13.19 -3.47
CA TYR A 22 -9.45 -13.48 -2.42
C TYR A 22 -9.95 -13.21 -0.99
N GLY A 23 -11.26 -13.13 -0.78
CA GLY A 23 -11.86 -12.90 0.53
C GLY A 23 -12.76 -11.65 0.56
N PRO A 24 -13.04 -11.08 1.73
CA PRO A 24 -13.93 -9.93 1.83
C PRO A 24 -13.35 -8.72 1.09
N ILE A 25 -14.22 -8.04 0.34
CA ILE A 25 -13.96 -6.74 -0.26
C ILE A 25 -14.28 -5.68 0.80
N PHE A 26 -13.25 -4.98 1.25
CA PHE A 26 -13.43 -3.89 2.21
C PHE A 26 -14.03 -2.67 1.50
N PRO A 27 -14.93 -1.92 2.17
CA PRO A 27 -15.50 -0.73 1.58
C PRO A 27 -14.42 0.34 1.36
N LYS A 28 -14.60 1.15 0.32
CA LYS A 28 -13.82 2.38 0.17
C LYS A 28 -14.12 3.32 1.34
N THR A 29 -13.09 3.71 2.07
CA THR A 29 -13.16 4.61 3.21
C THR A 29 -12.83 6.05 2.76
N PRO A 30 -12.93 7.06 3.65
CA PRO A 30 -12.40 8.40 3.40
C PRO A 30 -10.92 8.39 2.96
N ALA A 31 -10.12 7.43 3.42
CA ALA A 31 -8.74 7.24 3.00
C ALA A 31 -8.58 6.46 1.68
N CYS A 32 -9.68 6.11 0.99
CA CYS A 32 -9.75 5.16 -0.13
C CYS A 32 -9.68 3.69 0.33
N TYR A 33 -8.83 2.86 -0.25
CA TYR A 33 -8.63 1.49 0.18
C TYR A 33 -7.31 1.35 0.91
N GLY A 34 -7.20 0.34 1.77
CA GLY A 34 -5.96 0.10 2.47
C GLY A 34 -5.90 -1.23 3.18
N PHE A 35 -4.72 -1.53 3.69
CA PHE A 35 -4.50 -2.62 4.62
C PHE A 35 -3.39 -2.26 5.60
N THR A 36 -3.35 -3.00 6.69
CA THR A 36 -2.15 -3.17 7.51
C THR A 36 -1.83 -4.65 7.58
N ILE A 37 -0.58 -5.01 7.27
CA ILE A 37 -0.07 -6.38 7.41
C ILE A 37 0.87 -6.40 8.61
N VAL A 38 0.71 -7.37 9.51
CA VAL A 38 1.60 -7.57 10.65
C VAL A 38 2.08 -9.02 10.68
N ALA A 39 3.40 -9.21 10.66
CA ALA A 39 4.01 -10.53 10.67
C ALA A 39 5.31 -10.54 11.48
N ASN A 40 5.76 -11.73 11.85
CA ASN A 40 7.06 -11.92 12.49
C ASN A 40 8.17 -11.89 11.45
N VAL A 41 9.30 -11.30 11.82
CA VAL A 41 10.54 -11.32 11.04
C VAL A 41 11.26 -12.63 11.29
N LYS A 42 11.74 -13.28 10.23
CA LYS A 42 12.57 -14.49 10.36
C LYS A 42 13.82 -14.16 11.22
N PRO A 43 14.26 -15.07 12.12
CA PRO A 43 15.45 -14.85 12.93
C PRO A 43 16.66 -14.42 12.10
N GLY A 44 17.33 -13.35 12.51
CA GLY A 44 18.52 -12.80 11.83
C GLY A 44 18.26 -12.00 10.55
N ARG A 45 17.00 -11.72 10.18
CA ARG A 45 16.65 -11.03 8.91
C ARG A 45 16.31 -9.55 9.05
N ALA A 46 16.35 -8.98 10.26
CA ALA A 46 16.10 -7.55 10.52
C ALA A 46 16.95 -6.62 9.63
N GLU A 47 18.27 -6.81 9.61
CA GLU A 47 19.17 -6.00 8.78
C GLU A 47 18.93 -6.20 7.27
N THR A 48 18.52 -7.40 6.86
CA THR A 48 18.15 -7.67 5.47
C THR A 48 16.91 -6.85 5.05
N LEU A 49 15.92 -6.74 5.95
CA LEU A 49 14.74 -5.90 5.75
C LEU A 49 15.08 -4.40 5.73
N ARG A 50 15.96 -3.93 6.62
CA ARG A 50 16.43 -2.54 6.58
C ARG A 50 17.16 -2.24 5.27
N GLY A 51 18.01 -3.16 4.81
CA GLY A 51 18.67 -3.07 3.51
C GLY A 51 17.71 -3.09 2.32
N TYR A 52 16.56 -3.77 2.42
CA TYR A 52 15.51 -3.69 1.39
C TYR A 52 15.00 -2.26 1.21
N GLY A 53 14.77 -1.52 2.30
CA GLY A 53 14.34 -0.12 2.24
C GLY A 53 15.32 0.76 1.46
N GLN A 54 16.62 0.58 1.67
CA GLN A 54 17.66 1.31 0.93
C GLN A 54 17.63 0.98 -0.57
N ARG A 55 17.52 -0.29 -0.94
CA ARG A 55 17.42 -0.70 -2.35
C ARG A 55 16.18 -0.14 -3.03
N LEU A 56 15.03 -0.21 -2.37
CA LEU A 56 13.78 0.34 -2.93
C LEU A 56 13.88 1.85 -3.13
N ALA A 57 14.43 2.58 -2.16
CA ALA A 57 14.64 4.02 -2.27
C ALA A 57 15.56 4.38 -3.45
N GLU A 58 16.64 3.62 -3.64
CA GLU A 58 17.55 3.83 -4.77
C GLU A 58 16.88 3.51 -6.11
N SER A 59 16.16 2.41 -6.22
CA SER A 59 15.39 2.05 -7.43
C SER A 59 14.36 3.10 -7.81
N LEU A 60 13.73 3.78 -6.83
CA LEU A 60 12.80 4.87 -7.08
C LEU A 60 13.48 6.16 -7.57
N LYS A 61 14.77 6.36 -7.31
CA LYS A 61 15.53 7.46 -7.92
C LYS A 61 15.74 7.22 -9.41
N SER A 62 16.09 5.98 -9.80
CA SER A 62 16.31 5.62 -11.20
C SER A 62 15.01 5.45 -11.98
N GLU A 63 13.97 4.89 -11.34
CA GLU A 63 12.66 4.65 -11.94
C GLU A 63 11.53 5.18 -11.03
N PRO A 64 11.25 6.50 -11.06
CA PRO A 64 10.25 7.12 -10.16
C PRO A 64 8.83 6.57 -10.29
N HIS A 65 8.51 5.93 -11.42
CA HIS A 65 7.20 5.36 -11.71
C HIS A 65 7.11 3.85 -11.45
N LEU A 66 8.14 3.23 -10.88
CA LEU A 66 8.21 1.79 -10.58
C LEU A 66 6.94 1.27 -9.85
N LEU A 67 6.44 2.03 -8.88
CA LEU A 67 5.26 1.66 -8.07
C LEU A 67 3.95 2.26 -8.59
N ALA A 68 3.95 2.98 -9.71
CA ALA A 68 2.76 3.66 -10.25
C ALA A 68 1.55 2.73 -10.49
N PRO A 69 1.72 1.45 -10.92
CA PRO A 69 0.57 0.57 -11.10
C PRO A 69 -0.21 0.27 -9.81
N LEU A 70 0.43 0.40 -8.64
CA LEU A 70 -0.23 0.15 -7.33
C LEU A 70 -1.17 1.28 -6.89
N LYS A 71 -1.24 2.40 -7.64
CA LYS A 71 -2.13 3.54 -7.35
C LYS A 71 -2.09 4.00 -5.89
N LEU A 72 -0.86 4.19 -5.39
CA LEU A 72 -0.59 4.47 -3.99
C LEU A 72 -0.87 5.93 -3.63
N HIS A 73 -1.54 6.13 -2.49
CA HIS A 73 -1.41 7.35 -1.70
C HIS A 73 -0.18 7.27 -0.80
N TYR A 74 0.03 6.09 -0.21
CA TYR A 74 0.98 5.94 0.87
C TYR A 74 1.39 4.48 1.09
N LEU A 75 2.66 4.26 1.46
CA LEU A 75 3.18 3.00 1.97
C LEU A 75 4.12 3.25 3.15
N ARG A 76 4.07 2.40 4.18
CA ARG A 76 4.98 2.41 5.33
C ARG A 76 5.43 1.02 5.69
N TRP A 77 6.74 0.84 5.83
CA TRP A 77 7.36 -0.35 6.39
C TRP A 77 7.89 0.00 7.78
N VAL A 78 7.56 -0.81 8.77
CA VAL A 78 7.95 -0.59 10.17
C VAL A 78 8.52 -1.89 10.72
N LEU A 79 9.71 -1.82 11.31
CA LEU A 79 10.22 -2.84 12.22
C LEU A 79 9.98 -2.35 13.65
N PHE A 80 9.45 -3.22 14.50
CA PHE A 80 9.14 -2.92 15.88
C PHE A 80 9.35 -4.17 16.76
N ASP A 81 9.19 -4.01 18.08
CA ASP A 81 9.47 -5.06 19.07
C ASP A 81 10.89 -5.62 18.90
N ASN A 82 11.90 -4.75 18.96
CA ASN A 82 13.31 -5.07 18.75
C ASN A 82 13.59 -5.71 17.38
N ASP A 83 12.95 -5.18 16.33
CA ASP A 83 13.03 -5.66 14.95
C ASP A 83 12.60 -7.13 14.73
N THR A 84 11.89 -7.71 15.69
CA THR A 84 11.35 -9.07 15.57
C THR A 84 9.99 -9.10 14.89
N ARG A 85 9.32 -7.96 14.77
CA ARG A 85 8.03 -7.83 14.11
C ARG A 85 8.08 -6.76 13.04
N PHE A 86 7.28 -7.01 12.01
CA PHE A 86 7.18 -6.18 10.84
C PHE A 86 5.73 -5.76 10.62
N MET A 87 5.54 -4.48 10.30
CA MET A 87 4.26 -3.91 9.92
C MET A 87 4.39 -3.21 8.58
N TYR A 88 3.45 -3.49 7.68
CA TYR A 88 3.34 -2.86 6.37
C TYR A 88 1.97 -2.23 6.20
N GLN A 89 1.92 -0.92 6.07
CA GLN A 89 0.69 -0.15 5.90
C GLN A 89 0.65 0.38 4.48
N GLY A 90 -0.50 0.26 3.82
CA GLY A 90 -0.70 0.79 2.49
C GLY A 90 -2.07 1.42 2.32
N ILE A 91 -2.09 2.55 1.63
CA ILE A 91 -3.31 3.26 1.21
C ILE A 91 -3.24 3.47 -0.30
N PHE A 92 -4.29 3.08 -1.03
CA PHE A 92 -4.31 3.02 -2.49
C PHE A 92 -5.73 3.15 -3.07
N ASP A 93 -5.82 3.33 -4.39
CA ASP A 93 -7.08 3.65 -5.07
C ASP A 93 -7.89 2.43 -5.52
N THR A 94 -7.27 1.25 -5.60
CA THR A 94 -7.93 0.01 -6.06
C THR A 94 -8.36 -0.86 -4.89
N ASP A 95 -9.24 -1.84 -5.11
CA ASP A 95 -9.49 -2.84 -4.07
C ASP A 95 -8.26 -3.73 -3.81
N PHE A 96 -8.34 -4.54 -2.75
CA PHE A 96 -7.27 -5.44 -2.34
C PHE A 96 -6.90 -6.47 -3.41
N ASP A 97 -7.88 -7.02 -4.11
CA ASP A 97 -7.67 -8.08 -5.09
C ASP A 97 -6.87 -7.52 -6.27
N LYS A 98 -7.28 -6.36 -6.79
CA LYS A 98 -6.56 -5.66 -7.85
C LYS A 98 -5.16 -5.21 -7.42
N TYR A 99 -5.02 -4.68 -6.20
CA TYR A 99 -3.71 -4.27 -5.66
C TYR A 99 -2.73 -5.45 -5.63
N THR A 100 -3.17 -6.60 -5.10
CA THR A 100 -2.30 -7.77 -4.93
C THR A 100 -1.90 -8.40 -6.26
N GLU A 101 -2.80 -8.44 -7.24
CA GLU A 101 -2.48 -8.87 -8.60
C GLU A 101 -1.43 -7.95 -9.26
N ASP A 102 -1.60 -6.63 -9.14
CA ASP A 102 -0.64 -5.66 -9.70
C ASP A 102 0.73 -5.71 -8.98
N ALA A 103 0.74 -5.97 -7.66
CA ALA A 103 1.96 -6.16 -6.88
C ALA A 103 2.78 -7.36 -7.37
N VAL A 104 2.13 -8.50 -7.64
CA VAL A 104 2.81 -9.69 -8.18
C VAL A 104 3.45 -9.38 -9.54
N VAL A 105 2.74 -8.64 -10.41
CA VAL A 105 3.26 -8.25 -11.72
C VAL A 105 4.49 -7.33 -11.60
N ILE A 106 4.44 -6.32 -10.71
CA ILE A 106 5.57 -5.40 -10.51
C ILE A 106 6.82 -6.11 -10.01
N PHE A 107 6.70 -6.94 -8.97
CA PHE A 107 7.88 -7.59 -8.41
C PHE A 107 8.46 -8.67 -9.33
N THR A 108 7.63 -9.26 -10.18
CA THR A 108 8.11 -10.18 -11.22
C THR A 108 8.91 -9.44 -12.31
N ARG A 109 8.50 -8.22 -12.68
CA ARG A 109 9.13 -7.43 -13.76
C ARG A 109 10.35 -6.64 -13.29
N SER A 110 10.33 -6.10 -12.08
CA SER A 110 11.37 -5.20 -11.56
C SER A 110 12.63 -5.92 -11.08
N GLY A 111 12.58 -7.25 -10.90
CA GLY A 111 13.67 -8.02 -10.31
C GLY A 111 13.90 -7.76 -8.82
N ILE A 112 13.14 -6.84 -8.20
CA ILE A 112 13.18 -6.58 -6.77
C ILE A 112 12.34 -7.65 -6.06
N ASN A 113 12.98 -8.51 -5.27
CA ASN A 113 12.26 -9.42 -4.40
C ASN A 113 11.52 -8.65 -3.29
N THR A 114 10.30 -9.06 -2.96
CA THR A 114 9.48 -8.44 -1.92
C THR A 114 10.16 -8.50 -0.54
N ALA A 115 9.91 -7.48 0.29
CA ALA A 115 10.32 -7.47 1.70
C ALA A 115 9.83 -8.73 2.45
N PHE A 116 8.68 -9.27 2.03
CA PHE A 116 8.01 -10.37 2.73
C PHE A 116 8.78 -11.69 2.70
N GLU A 117 9.74 -11.89 1.79
CA GLU A 117 10.64 -13.06 1.81
C GLU A 117 11.42 -13.21 3.13
N ASN A 118 11.46 -12.15 3.94
CA ASN A 118 12.13 -12.11 5.24
C ASN A 118 11.17 -12.34 6.42
N LEU A 119 9.90 -12.67 6.16
CA LEU A 119 8.87 -12.87 7.18
C LEU A 119 8.56 -14.35 7.38
N GLU A 120 8.33 -14.75 8.63
CA GLU A 120 8.00 -16.14 8.98
C GLU A 120 6.74 -16.59 8.25
N GLY A 121 6.73 -17.80 7.70
CA GLY A 121 5.58 -18.36 6.99
C GLY A 121 5.34 -17.81 5.57
N PHE A 122 6.13 -16.84 5.10
CA PHE A 122 5.95 -16.31 3.74
C PHE A 122 6.29 -17.37 2.66
N PRO A 123 5.41 -17.61 1.67
CA PRO A 123 5.65 -18.60 0.61
C PRO A 123 6.78 -18.14 -0.30
N MET A 124 7.83 -18.96 -0.45
CA MET A 124 8.98 -18.61 -1.29
C MET A 124 8.73 -18.84 -2.79
N ASP A 125 7.70 -19.60 -3.15
CA ASP A 125 7.20 -19.82 -4.51
C ASP A 125 6.17 -18.76 -4.95
N TRP A 126 6.03 -17.66 -4.20
CA TRP A 126 5.04 -16.60 -4.42
C TRP A 126 5.00 -16.02 -5.86
N LYS A 127 6.12 -16.05 -6.60
CA LYS A 127 6.20 -15.57 -7.98
C LYS A 127 5.35 -16.39 -8.96
N THR A 128 5.18 -17.67 -8.67
CA THR A 128 4.38 -18.61 -9.48
C THR A 128 3.12 -19.08 -8.76
N ASN A 129 3.01 -18.77 -7.46
CA ASN A 129 1.91 -19.14 -6.59
C ASN A 129 1.23 -17.90 -6.00
N THR A 130 0.50 -17.19 -6.85
CA THR A 130 -0.27 -15.98 -6.48
C THR A 130 -1.24 -16.25 -5.33
N GLN A 131 -1.84 -17.45 -5.28
CA GLN A 131 -2.80 -17.80 -4.23
C GLN A 131 -2.14 -17.88 -2.85
N ALA A 132 -0.97 -18.50 -2.73
CA ALA A 132 -0.25 -18.56 -1.45
C ALA A 132 0.21 -17.16 -0.99
N PHE A 133 0.70 -16.34 -1.91
CA PHE A 133 1.07 -14.94 -1.60
C PHE A 133 -0.10 -14.17 -0.98
N ILE A 134 -1.26 -14.29 -1.60
CA ILE A 134 -2.48 -13.61 -1.17
C ILE A 134 -3.00 -14.17 0.15
N GLN A 135 -2.97 -15.49 0.31
CA GLN A 135 -3.36 -16.13 1.57
C GLN A 135 -2.49 -15.62 2.72
N PHE A 136 -1.17 -15.51 2.52
CA PHE A 136 -0.27 -14.92 3.51
C PHE A 136 -0.70 -13.50 3.90
N LEU A 137 -1.03 -12.65 2.91
CA LEU A 137 -1.46 -11.28 3.20
C LEU A 137 -2.78 -11.26 3.99
N ARG A 138 -3.74 -12.13 3.66
CA ARG A 138 -5.02 -12.22 4.39
C ARG A 138 -4.82 -12.71 5.83
N ASP A 139 -4.00 -13.73 6.03
CA ASP A 139 -3.73 -14.31 7.36
C ASP A 139 -3.04 -13.32 8.29
N HIS A 140 -2.25 -12.40 7.73
CA HIS A 140 -1.49 -11.39 8.46
C HIS A 140 -2.15 -10.00 8.42
N GLN A 141 -3.36 -9.88 7.86
CA GLN A 141 -4.07 -8.61 7.77
C GLN A 141 -4.61 -8.20 9.16
N CYS A 142 -4.20 -7.02 9.62
CA CYS A 142 -4.74 -6.37 10.81
C CYS A 142 -5.63 -5.21 10.37
N ASN A 143 -6.95 -5.39 10.41
CA ASN A 143 -7.89 -4.39 9.91
C ASN A 143 -7.92 -3.14 10.79
N SER A 144 -7.98 -1.97 10.16
CA SER A 144 -8.29 -0.70 10.82
C SER A 144 -9.68 -0.78 11.47
N PHE A 145 -9.87 -0.15 12.62
CA PHE A 145 -11.21 0.05 13.21
C PHE A 145 -11.78 1.44 12.90
N LEU A 146 -10.93 2.36 12.43
CA LEU A 146 -11.27 3.74 12.06
C LEU A 146 -10.28 4.22 11.00
N GLU A 147 -10.79 4.88 9.97
CA GLU A 147 -9.97 5.55 8.96
C GLU A 147 -10.46 6.99 8.76
N TYR A 148 -9.50 7.91 8.55
CA TYR A 148 -9.73 9.34 8.40
C TYR A 148 -9.08 9.83 7.10
N GLY A 149 -9.77 10.71 6.38
CA GLY A 149 -9.25 11.37 5.19
C GLY A 149 -9.45 12.88 5.28
N GLU A 150 -8.35 13.62 5.16
CA GLU A 150 -8.36 15.09 5.09
C GLU A 150 -8.98 15.58 3.77
N TYR A 151 -8.70 14.86 2.69
CA TYR A 151 -9.25 15.05 1.35
C TYR A 151 -10.00 13.76 0.93
N PRO A 152 -11.17 13.50 1.50
CA PRO A 152 -11.74 12.17 1.48
C PRO A 152 -12.14 11.71 0.06
N TYR A 153 -11.91 10.43 -0.23
CA TYR A 153 -12.30 9.72 -1.46
C TYR A 153 -11.60 10.12 -2.77
N PHE A 154 -10.71 11.10 -2.75
CA PHE A 154 -9.94 11.48 -3.93
C PHE A 154 -8.83 10.47 -4.23
N SER A 155 -8.64 10.19 -5.51
CA SER A 155 -7.56 9.33 -5.96
C SER A 155 -6.21 10.03 -5.96
N SER A 156 -5.14 9.24 -5.90
CA SER A 156 -3.77 9.76 -5.97
C SER A 156 -3.51 10.53 -7.28
N ASP A 157 -4.15 10.11 -8.38
CA ASP A 157 -4.08 10.78 -9.68
C ASP A 157 -4.85 12.11 -9.70
N GLU A 158 -6.03 12.18 -9.07
CA GLU A 158 -6.78 13.44 -8.92
C GLU A 158 -6.00 14.47 -8.10
N ILE A 159 -5.38 14.04 -7.00
CA ILE A 159 -4.53 14.90 -6.16
C ILE A 159 -3.33 15.43 -6.96
N LYS A 160 -2.62 14.56 -7.69
CA LYS A 160 -1.51 14.97 -8.56
C LYS A 160 -1.95 15.97 -9.63
N LYS A 161 -3.11 15.75 -10.25
CA LYS A 161 -3.69 16.67 -11.24
C LYS A 161 -4.00 18.04 -10.61
N ALA A 162 -4.63 18.06 -9.44
CA ALA A 162 -4.93 19.30 -8.72
C ALA A 162 -3.67 20.10 -8.39
N LEU A 163 -2.62 19.43 -7.93
CA LEU A 163 -1.32 20.06 -7.66
C LEU A 163 -0.65 20.61 -8.93
N LYS A 164 -0.73 19.88 -10.04
CA LYS A 164 -0.22 20.35 -11.33
C LYS A 164 -0.95 21.60 -11.81
N LEU A 165 -2.28 21.62 -11.68
CA LEU A 165 -3.07 22.81 -12.02
C LEU A 165 -2.68 23.99 -11.13
N LYS A 166 -2.59 23.81 -9.80
CA LYS A 166 -2.14 24.85 -8.87
C LYS A 166 -0.78 25.44 -9.28
N ALA A 167 0.18 24.59 -9.63
CA ALA A 167 1.50 25.02 -10.07
C ALA A 167 1.43 25.86 -11.36
N ALA A 168 0.73 25.36 -12.39
CA ALA A 168 0.60 26.06 -13.66
C ALA A 168 -0.12 27.41 -13.54
N PHE A 169 -1.17 27.49 -12.71
CA PHE A 169 -1.86 28.76 -12.44
C PHE A 169 -0.95 29.74 -11.69
N THR A 170 -0.13 29.26 -10.75
CA THR A 170 0.83 30.11 -10.03
C THR A 170 1.85 30.70 -10.99
N GLU A 171 2.45 29.86 -11.83
CA GLU A 171 3.44 30.28 -12.84
C GLU A 171 2.86 31.31 -13.83
N MET A 172 1.63 31.08 -14.31
CA MET A 172 0.94 32.03 -15.19
C MET A 172 0.76 33.40 -14.52
N LEU A 173 0.37 33.44 -13.24
CA LEU A 173 0.17 34.70 -12.52
C LEU A 173 1.49 35.44 -12.28
N GLU A 174 2.59 34.72 -12.03
CA GLU A 174 3.92 35.31 -11.89
C GLU A 174 4.42 35.93 -13.19
N GLN A 175 4.16 35.31 -14.34
CA GLN A 175 4.56 35.83 -15.66
C GLN A 175 3.77 37.07 -16.10
N MET A 176 2.65 37.38 -15.44
CA MET A 176 1.81 38.55 -15.73
C MET A 176 2.16 39.79 -14.89
N GLN A 177 3.12 39.68 -13.95
CA GLN A 177 3.65 40.78 -13.14
C GLN A 177 4.89 41.39 -13.79
#